data_AF-A0A8H8JP63-F1
#
_entry.id   AF-A0A8H8JP63-F1
#
_cell.length_a   1.000
_cell.length_b   1.000
_cell.length_c   1.000
_cell.angle_alpha   90.00
_cell.angle_beta   90.00
_cell.angle_gamma   90.00
#
_symmetry.space_group_name_H-M   'P 1'
#
loop_
_entity.id
_entity.type
_entity.pdbx_description
1 polymer ?
#
loop_
_entity_poly.entity_id
_entity_poly.type
_entity_poly.pdbx_seq_one_letter_code
_entity_poly.pdbx_strand_id
1 'polypeptide(L)'
;MFASRMLLRVPGQLLYLPSQTRSFTLSCIALEPPKKVVPPPPPPPPSKRTTKNVPPPPPEKPTTRKRLVLSDKERGVKESKSKAAAAVTAEQKEREKARLAKEKEKLKAQKEKEKEKMRLKAQKEKEKEEIRQKLAKPYPAPPKRPPSAYIRYFMEHKIPGANVTETAIATSEAWKTLPESKKQDYAKRYEEELAQWKIEIADWVSSLNASQLEAARANREPGTRDTAALDQLPKRPANPYALFFKDFSRRPEIAKRIDEMAKKQAEKDGRLVQQIMAGMRGRLTAEEWRKLSEKEKGVYVAKYEELKKSYQTNYGALIAQQKDAHRASVELH
;
A
#
# COMPACT_ATOMS: atom_id res chain seq x y z
N MET A 1 36.60 8.19 40.45
CA MET A 1 35.90 6.97 39.98
C MET A 1 35.37 7.22 38.58
N PHE A 2 35.59 6.25 37.69
CA PHE A 2 35.23 6.13 36.26
C PHE A 2 33.85 6.73 35.88
N ALA A 3 33.56 7.21 34.66
CA ALA A 3 33.96 6.65 33.37
C ALA A 3 33.81 7.62 32.16
N SER A 4 34.85 7.60 31.33
CA SER A 4 34.88 7.50 29.86
C SER A 4 33.67 7.95 29.02
N ARG A 5 33.84 9.08 28.33
CA ARG A 5 33.16 9.39 27.06
C ARG A 5 33.87 8.63 25.93
N MET A 6 33.27 7.54 25.44
CA MET A 6 33.64 6.96 24.14
C MET A 6 32.77 7.57 23.05
N LEU A 7 33.42 8.35 22.15
CA LEU A 7 32.90 8.68 20.84
C LEU A 7 33.36 7.58 19.87
N LEU A 8 32.45 6.71 19.45
CA LEU A 8 32.61 5.93 18.22
C LEU A 8 31.39 6.20 17.33
N ARG A 9 31.61 7.00 16.29
CA ARG A 9 30.63 7.27 15.23
C ARG A 9 31.08 6.52 13.98
N VAL A 10 30.41 5.39 13.75
CA VAL A 10 29.97 4.78 12.48
C VAL A 10 30.77 5.11 11.20
N PRO A 11 31.44 4.13 10.57
CA PRO A 11 31.87 4.21 9.17
C PRO A 11 30.83 3.58 8.22
N GLY A 12 30.78 4.05 6.97
CA GLY A 12 30.26 3.26 5.84
C GLY A 12 29.06 3.87 5.10
N GLN A 13 29.33 4.87 4.26
CA GLN A 13 28.50 5.14 3.08
C GLN A 13 28.83 4.09 2.01
N LEU A 14 27.87 3.23 1.67
CA LEU A 14 27.94 2.36 0.49
C LEU A 14 27.08 2.97 -0.62
N LEU A 15 27.77 3.35 -1.70
CA LEU A 15 27.22 3.81 -2.96
C LEU A 15 26.43 2.67 -3.63
N TYR A 16 25.15 2.92 -3.95
CA TYR A 16 24.32 2.01 -4.73
C TYR A 16 24.18 2.55 -6.16
N LEU A 17 24.84 1.90 -7.11
CA LEU A 17 24.66 2.08 -8.55
C LEU A 17 23.52 1.17 -9.04
N PRO A 18 22.60 1.64 -9.90
CA PRO A 18 21.58 0.78 -10.49
C PRO A 18 22.15 0.04 -11.72
N SER A 19 22.16 -1.30 -11.65
CA SER A 19 22.46 -2.17 -12.78
C SER A 19 21.24 -2.33 -13.70
N GLN A 20 21.41 -1.87 -14.93
CA GLN A 20 20.51 -2.01 -16.06
C GLN A 20 20.37 -3.50 -16.43
N THR A 21 19.17 -4.07 -16.32
CA THR A 21 18.85 -5.38 -16.90
C THR A 21 17.71 -5.24 -17.91
N ARG A 22 18.07 -5.53 -19.16
CA ARG A 22 17.22 -5.63 -20.35
C ARG A 22 16.27 -6.82 -20.17
N SER A 23 14.97 -6.59 -20.10
CA SER A 23 13.96 -7.64 -20.21
C SER A 23 13.69 -7.97 -21.68
N PHE A 24 13.96 -9.20 -22.08
CA PHE A 24 13.51 -9.77 -23.35
C PHE A 24 12.03 -10.14 -23.23
N THR A 25 11.22 -9.63 -24.15
CA THR A 25 9.84 -10.04 -24.39
C THR A 25 9.83 -11.43 -25.04
N LEU A 26 9.18 -12.40 -24.40
CA LEU A 26 8.79 -13.66 -25.04
C LEU A 26 7.27 -13.65 -25.22
N SER A 27 6.89 -13.77 -26.48
CA SER A 27 5.55 -13.76 -27.05
C SER A 27 4.65 -14.86 -26.46
N CYS A 28 3.44 -14.52 -26.06
CA CYS A 28 2.40 -15.47 -25.68
C CYS A 28 1.83 -16.17 -26.93
N ILE A 29 2.22 -17.43 -27.14
CA ILE A 29 1.51 -18.35 -28.04
C ILE A 29 0.30 -18.90 -27.28
N ALA A 30 -0.89 -18.68 -27.82
CA ALA A 30 -2.14 -19.19 -27.31
C ALA A 30 -2.20 -20.73 -27.45
N LEU A 31 -2.51 -21.42 -26.35
CA LEU A 31 -2.88 -22.84 -26.35
C LEU A 31 -4.17 -23.02 -25.55
N GLU A 32 -5.13 -23.67 -26.20
CA GLU A 32 -6.49 -23.97 -25.76
C GLU A 32 -6.55 -24.87 -24.51
N PRO A 33 -7.66 -24.84 -23.74
CA PRO A 33 -7.81 -25.64 -22.52
C PRO A 33 -8.08 -27.14 -22.80
N PRO A 34 -7.49 -28.08 -22.04
CA PRO A 34 -7.64 -29.51 -22.28
C PRO A 34 -8.98 -30.07 -21.77
N LYS A 35 -9.61 -30.89 -22.62
CA LYS A 35 -10.80 -31.72 -22.35
C LYS A 35 -10.50 -32.78 -21.27
N LYS A 36 -11.47 -32.99 -20.35
CA LYS A 36 -11.45 -34.05 -19.33
C LYS A 36 -11.53 -35.43 -19.97
N VAL A 37 -10.58 -36.31 -19.66
CA VAL A 37 -10.61 -37.74 -19.99
C VAL A 37 -10.70 -38.54 -18.69
N VAL A 38 -11.70 -39.42 -18.60
CA VAL A 38 -11.98 -40.33 -17.48
C VAL A 38 -10.99 -41.51 -17.52
N PRO A 39 -10.47 -42.01 -16.39
CA PRO A 39 -9.54 -43.13 -16.37
C PRO A 39 -10.23 -44.50 -16.63
N PRO A 40 -9.56 -45.45 -17.31
CA PRO A 40 -10.10 -46.79 -17.57
C PRO A 40 -9.96 -47.74 -16.35
N PRO A 41 -10.81 -48.78 -16.23
CA PRO A 41 -10.81 -49.72 -15.11
C PRO A 41 -9.68 -50.79 -15.20
N PRO A 42 -9.25 -51.36 -14.06
CA PRO A 42 -8.15 -52.34 -14.01
C PRO A 42 -8.55 -53.76 -14.49
N PRO A 43 -7.59 -54.56 -15.00
CA PRO A 43 -7.84 -55.90 -15.55
C PRO A 43 -8.00 -56.99 -14.47
N PRO A 44 -8.73 -58.09 -14.75
CA PRO A 44 -8.96 -59.20 -13.83
C PRO A 44 -7.77 -60.19 -13.73
N PRO A 45 -7.66 -60.96 -12.62
CA PRO A 45 -6.56 -61.88 -12.37
C PRO A 45 -6.63 -63.18 -13.21
N PRO A 46 -5.48 -63.85 -13.48
CA PRO A 46 -5.42 -64.99 -14.38
C PRO A 46 -6.04 -66.27 -13.79
N SER A 47 -6.95 -66.86 -14.57
CA SER A 47 -7.59 -68.15 -14.29
C SER A 47 -6.63 -69.33 -14.54
N LYS A 48 -6.57 -70.24 -13.56
CA LYS A 48 -5.86 -71.53 -13.61
C LYS A 48 -6.48 -72.41 -14.70
N ARG A 49 -5.73 -72.70 -15.77
CA ARG A 49 -6.10 -73.75 -16.74
C ARG A 49 -5.31 -75.02 -16.43
N THR A 50 -6.01 -76.01 -15.91
CA THR A 50 -5.64 -77.42 -15.84
C THR A 50 -5.60 -78.00 -17.25
N THR A 51 -4.49 -78.63 -17.64
CA THR A 51 -4.39 -79.44 -18.86
C THR A 51 -4.22 -80.91 -18.47
N LYS A 52 -5.17 -81.74 -18.92
CA LYS A 52 -5.23 -83.19 -18.78
C LYS A 52 -4.12 -83.89 -19.58
N ASN A 53 -3.71 -85.03 -19.03
CA ASN A 53 -2.84 -86.08 -19.58
C ASN A 53 -3.27 -86.59 -20.97
N VAL A 54 -2.28 -86.80 -21.85
CA VAL A 54 -2.29 -87.74 -23.00
C VAL A 54 -0.87 -88.37 -23.11
N PRO A 55 -0.72 -89.68 -23.40
CA PRO A 55 0.53 -90.44 -23.22
C PRO A 55 1.47 -90.43 -24.46
N PRO A 56 2.73 -90.92 -24.36
CA PRO A 56 3.82 -90.59 -25.29
C PRO A 56 4.01 -91.62 -26.43
N PRO A 57 4.61 -91.22 -27.59
CA PRO A 57 5.18 -92.14 -28.57
C PRO A 57 6.72 -92.31 -28.42
N PRO A 58 7.34 -93.35 -29.04
CA PRO A 58 8.65 -93.89 -28.67
C PRO A 58 9.86 -93.14 -29.28
N PRO A 59 11.10 -93.48 -28.88
CA PRO A 59 12.23 -92.55 -28.85
C PRO A 59 12.95 -92.41 -30.20
N GLU A 60 13.09 -91.17 -30.66
CA GLU A 60 14.05 -90.82 -31.71
C GLU A 60 15.38 -90.35 -31.11
N LYS A 61 16.45 -90.76 -31.81
CA LYS A 61 17.85 -90.80 -31.41
C LYS A 61 18.41 -89.42 -31.02
N PRO A 62 19.45 -89.34 -30.18
CA PRO A 62 20.01 -88.08 -29.74
C PRO A 62 20.75 -87.38 -30.89
N THR A 63 20.09 -86.44 -31.57
CA THR A 63 20.82 -85.39 -32.28
C THR A 63 21.44 -84.50 -31.22
N THR A 64 22.72 -84.71 -31.00
CA THR A 64 23.61 -83.92 -30.15
C THR A 64 23.38 -82.44 -30.44
N ARG A 65 22.58 -81.77 -29.60
CA ARG A 65 22.54 -80.31 -29.53
C ARG A 65 23.94 -79.94 -29.09
N LYS A 66 24.81 -79.58 -30.05
CA LYS A 66 26.13 -79.02 -29.77
C LYS A 66 25.88 -77.87 -28.80
N ARG A 67 26.14 -78.11 -27.52
CA ARG A 67 26.30 -77.06 -26.52
C ARG A 67 27.45 -76.25 -27.10
N LEU A 68 27.14 -75.15 -27.78
CA LEU A 68 28.12 -74.12 -28.08
C LEU A 68 28.61 -73.69 -26.70
N VAL A 69 29.70 -74.33 -26.26
CA VAL A 69 30.48 -73.90 -25.13
C VAL A 69 30.98 -72.55 -25.57
N LEU A 70 30.25 -71.49 -25.20
CA LEU A 70 30.70 -70.12 -25.35
C LEU A 70 32.13 -70.12 -24.83
N SER A 71 33.06 -69.83 -25.73
CA SER A 71 34.48 -69.78 -25.39
C SER A 71 34.65 -68.88 -24.17
N ASP A 72 35.67 -69.11 -23.33
CA ASP A 72 35.84 -68.31 -22.11
C ASP A 72 35.94 -66.80 -22.41
N LYS A 73 36.34 -66.46 -23.64
CA LYS A 73 36.32 -65.10 -24.21
C LYS A 73 34.90 -64.55 -24.43
N GLU A 74 33.97 -65.34 -24.97
CA GLU A 74 32.56 -64.93 -25.19
C GLU A 74 31.74 -64.88 -23.89
N ARG A 75 32.05 -65.77 -22.92
CA ARG A 75 31.46 -65.69 -21.57
C ARG A 75 31.92 -64.42 -20.85
N GLY A 76 33.21 -64.09 -20.93
CA GLY A 76 33.74 -62.82 -20.41
C GLY A 76 33.11 -61.58 -21.05
N VAL A 77 32.81 -61.61 -22.37
CA VAL A 77 32.12 -60.51 -23.07
C VAL A 77 30.64 -60.39 -22.69
N LYS A 78 29.93 -61.51 -22.46
CA LYS A 78 28.55 -61.47 -21.97
C LYS A 78 28.47 -61.01 -20.52
N GLU A 79 29.40 -61.45 -19.68
CA GLU A 79 29.44 -61.08 -18.27
C GLU A 79 29.87 -59.62 -18.09
N SER A 80 30.77 -59.10 -18.94
CA SER A 80 31.09 -57.68 -18.98
C SER A 80 29.93 -56.83 -19.49
N LYS A 81 29.18 -57.29 -20.50
CA LYS A 81 27.94 -56.64 -20.96
C LYS A 81 26.82 -56.66 -19.93
N SER A 82 26.64 -57.75 -19.18
CA SER A 82 25.63 -57.82 -18.11
C SER A 82 26.01 -56.97 -16.89
N LYS A 83 27.30 -56.93 -16.54
CA LYS A 83 27.83 -56.02 -15.51
C LYS A 83 27.70 -54.56 -15.94
N ALA A 84 27.96 -54.23 -17.20
CA ALA A 84 27.73 -52.89 -17.76
C ALA A 84 26.23 -52.51 -17.77
N ALA A 85 25.34 -53.42 -18.16
CA ALA A 85 23.88 -53.18 -18.12
C ALA A 85 23.38 -52.97 -16.68
N ALA A 86 23.87 -53.75 -15.71
CA ALA A 86 23.54 -53.57 -14.29
C ALA A 86 24.07 -52.24 -13.73
N ALA A 87 25.30 -51.85 -14.10
CA ALA A 87 25.90 -50.57 -13.71
C ALA A 87 25.11 -49.38 -14.28
N VAL A 88 24.72 -49.42 -15.56
CA VAL A 88 23.89 -48.37 -16.18
C VAL A 88 22.51 -48.28 -15.51
N THR A 89 21.90 -49.42 -15.16
CA THR A 89 20.59 -49.44 -14.47
C THR A 89 20.69 -48.91 -13.03
N ALA A 90 21.79 -49.21 -12.33
CA ALA A 90 22.07 -48.66 -11.00
C ALA A 90 22.31 -47.15 -11.05
N GLU A 91 23.07 -46.67 -12.05
CA GLU A 91 23.30 -45.24 -12.27
C GLU A 91 22.01 -44.49 -12.64
N GLN A 92 21.13 -45.09 -13.45
CA GLN A 92 19.80 -44.55 -13.76
C GLN A 92 18.93 -44.43 -12.50
N LYS A 93 18.92 -45.43 -11.62
CA LYS A 93 18.19 -45.39 -10.35
C LYS A 93 18.72 -44.32 -9.39
N GLU A 94 20.03 -44.14 -9.30
CA GLU A 94 20.64 -43.09 -8.47
C GLU A 94 20.35 -41.69 -9.05
N ARG A 95 20.36 -41.52 -10.37
CA ARG A 95 19.95 -40.26 -11.03
C ARG A 95 18.46 -39.94 -10.80
N GLU A 96 17.57 -40.94 -10.83
CA GLU A 96 16.15 -40.77 -10.52
C GLU A 96 15.91 -40.38 -9.05
N LYS A 97 16.58 -41.04 -8.11
CA LYS A 97 16.53 -40.67 -6.69
C LYS A 97 17.02 -39.23 -6.46
N ALA A 98 18.11 -38.83 -7.13
CA ALA A 98 18.62 -37.46 -7.07
C ALA A 98 17.63 -36.43 -7.66
N ARG A 99 16.90 -36.78 -8.73
CA ARG A 99 15.82 -35.93 -9.27
C ARG A 99 14.64 -35.80 -8.30
N LEU A 100 14.17 -36.90 -7.74
CA LEU A 100 13.11 -36.93 -6.72
C LEU A 100 13.50 -36.15 -5.46
N ALA A 101 14.77 -36.23 -5.04
CA ALA A 101 15.30 -35.44 -3.93
C ALA A 101 15.27 -33.93 -4.24
N LYS A 102 15.75 -33.53 -5.42
CA LYS A 102 15.71 -32.13 -5.89
C LYS A 102 14.28 -31.61 -6.05
N GLU A 103 13.34 -32.43 -6.50
CA GLU A 103 11.93 -32.06 -6.63
C GLU A 103 11.25 -31.88 -5.27
N LYS A 104 11.49 -32.79 -4.32
CA LYS A 104 11.02 -32.66 -2.94
C LYS A 104 11.60 -31.42 -2.26
N GLU A 105 12.87 -31.11 -2.50
CA GLU A 105 13.53 -29.91 -2.00
C GLU A 105 12.90 -28.64 -2.60
N LYS A 106 12.66 -28.61 -3.93
CA LYS A 106 11.96 -27.50 -4.60
C LYS A 106 10.54 -27.31 -4.07
N LEU A 107 9.79 -28.39 -3.86
CA LEU A 107 8.44 -28.34 -3.30
C LEU A 107 8.46 -27.84 -1.85
N LYS A 108 9.43 -28.26 -1.04
CA LYS A 108 9.62 -27.77 0.33
C LYS A 108 9.97 -26.28 0.33
N ALA A 109 10.89 -25.84 -0.52
CA ALA A 109 11.25 -24.44 -0.68
C ALA A 109 10.06 -23.58 -1.18
N GLN A 110 9.23 -24.11 -2.08
CA GLN A 110 8.03 -23.42 -2.55
C GLN A 110 6.99 -23.28 -1.43
N LYS A 111 6.76 -24.35 -0.64
CA LYS A 111 5.88 -24.33 0.54
C LYS A 111 6.38 -23.39 1.64
N GLU A 112 7.69 -23.32 1.87
CA GLU A 112 8.28 -22.38 2.84
C GLU A 112 8.12 -20.92 2.39
N LYS A 113 8.39 -20.61 1.12
CA LYS A 113 8.14 -19.27 0.56
C LYS A 113 6.67 -18.87 0.62
N GLU A 114 5.75 -19.81 0.38
CA GLU A 114 4.32 -19.57 0.50
C GLU A 114 3.91 -19.31 1.96
N LYS A 115 4.40 -20.11 2.91
CA LYS A 115 4.19 -19.89 4.34
C LYS A 115 4.75 -18.56 4.82
N GLU A 116 5.93 -18.16 4.34
CA GLU A 116 6.53 -16.86 4.66
C GLU A 116 5.68 -15.71 4.11
N LYS A 117 5.22 -15.80 2.85
CA LYS A 117 4.27 -14.82 2.27
C LYS A 117 2.98 -14.73 3.08
N MET A 118 2.44 -15.86 3.55
CA MET A 118 1.25 -15.89 4.40
C MET A 118 1.49 -15.26 5.78
N ARG A 119 2.65 -15.53 6.41
CA ARG A 119 3.05 -14.90 7.67
C ARG A 119 3.19 -13.39 7.52
N LEU A 120 3.84 -12.92 6.46
CA LEU A 120 3.98 -11.49 6.17
C LEU A 120 2.63 -10.82 5.92
N LYS A 121 1.72 -11.46 5.17
CA LYS A 121 0.35 -10.97 4.99
C LYS A 121 -0.41 -10.90 6.32
N ALA A 122 -0.33 -11.94 7.14
CA ALA A 122 -0.97 -11.97 8.45
C ALA A 122 -0.41 -10.90 9.40
N GLN A 123 0.91 -10.67 9.37
CA GLN A 123 1.55 -9.61 10.15
C GLN A 123 1.11 -8.22 9.69
N LYS A 124 1.01 -7.98 8.38
CA LYS A 124 0.48 -6.72 7.82
C LYS A 124 -0.99 -6.50 8.17
N GLU A 125 -1.83 -7.53 8.15
CA GLU A 125 -3.23 -7.42 8.58
C GLU A 125 -3.35 -7.17 10.09
N LYS A 126 -2.52 -7.82 10.92
CA LYS A 126 -2.46 -7.52 12.36
C LYS A 126 -2.02 -6.10 12.65
N GLU A 127 -0.97 -5.62 11.99
CA GLU A 127 -0.49 -4.24 12.10
C GLU A 127 -1.58 -3.25 11.66
N LYS A 128 -2.25 -3.52 10.54
CA LYS A 128 -3.36 -2.72 10.04
C LYS A 128 -4.56 -2.70 11.00
N GLU A 129 -4.84 -3.82 11.65
CA GLU A 129 -5.92 -3.92 12.64
C GLU A 129 -5.56 -3.24 13.95
N GLU A 130 -4.30 -3.33 14.39
CA GLU A 130 -3.80 -2.58 15.55
C GLU A 130 -3.84 -1.06 15.27
N ILE A 131 -3.45 -0.63 14.08
CA ILE A 131 -3.62 0.76 13.62
C ILE A 131 -5.10 1.13 13.61
N ARG A 132 -5.99 0.25 13.12
CA ARG A 132 -7.45 0.49 13.11
C ARG A 132 -8.00 0.63 14.52
N GLN A 133 -7.57 -0.20 15.47
CA GLN A 133 -7.99 -0.14 16.87
C GLN A 133 -7.44 1.10 17.57
N LYS A 134 -6.17 1.46 17.34
CA LYS A 134 -5.57 2.71 17.81
C LYS A 134 -6.27 3.94 17.22
N LEU A 135 -6.81 3.82 16.01
CA LEU A 135 -7.57 4.86 15.33
C LEU A 135 -9.09 4.73 15.52
N ALA A 136 -9.56 3.81 16.37
CA ALA A 136 -10.98 3.67 16.68
C ALA A 136 -11.42 4.92 17.46
N LYS A 137 -12.01 5.85 16.73
CA LYS A 137 -12.51 7.12 17.25
C LYS A 137 -13.75 6.85 18.10
N PRO A 138 -13.95 7.53 19.25
CA PRO A 138 -15.15 7.38 20.09
C PRO A 138 -16.41 8.03 19.48
N TYR A 139 -16.36 8.38 18.20
CA TYR A 139 -17.40 9.08 17.46
C TYR A 139 -17.60 8.44 16.08
N PRO A 140 -18.83 8.49 15.51
CA PRO A 140 -19.11 7.96 14.18
C PRO A 140 -18.17 8.56 13.14
N ALA A 141 -17.76 7.81 12.12
CA ALA A 141 -16.86 8.32 11.09
C ALA A 141 -17.54 9.46 10.29
N PRO A 142 -16.84 10.58 10.01
CA PRO A 142 -17.42 11.67 9.24
C PRO A 142 -17.64 11.28 7.78
N PRO A 143 -18.69 11.81 7.14
CA PRO A 143 -18.87 11.78 5.69
C PRO A 143 -17.59 12.24 4.96
N LYS A 144 -17.12 11.44 4.00
CA LYS A 144 -15.92 11.74 3.22
C LYS A 144 -16.24 12.79 2.16
N ARG A 145 -15.34 13.75 1.97
CA ARG A 145 -15.48 14.76 0.92
C ARG A 145 -15.50 14.07 -0.46
N PRO A 146 -16.40 14.46 -1.38
CA PRO A 146 -16.46 13.87 -2.71
C PRO A 146 -15.17 14.16 -3.50
N PRO A 147 -14.77 13.24 -4.41
CA PRO A 147 -13.59 13.43 -5.25
C PRO A 147 -13.81 14.61 -6.20
N SER A 148 -12.78 15.46 -6.37
CA SER A 148 -12.81 16.56 -7.33
C SER A 148 -12.93 16.06 -8.77
N ALA A 149 -13.34 16.93 -9.69
CA ALA A 149 -13.57 16.61 -11.10
C ALA A 149 -12.46 15.75 -11.73
N TYR A 150 -11.20 16.14 -11.57
CA TYR A 150 -10.05 15.36 -12.07
C TYR A 150 -9.87 14.03 -11.32
N ILE A 151 -10.03 14.00 -9.99
CA ILE A 151 -9.87 12.76 -9.22
C ILE A 151 -10.95 11.74 -9.58
N ARG A 152 -12.18 12.20 -9.86
CA ARG A 152 -13.25 11.36 -10.39
C ARG A 152 -12.88 10.76 -11.73
N TYR A 153 -12.43 11.60 -12.67
CA TYR A 153 -11.92 11.14 -13.96
C TYR A 153 -10.76 10.13 -13.80
N PHE A 154 -9.82 10.41 -12.90
CA PHE A 154 -8.73 9.50 -12.57
C PHE A 154 -9.23 8.14 -12.07
N MET A 155 -10.24 8.13 -11.20
CA MET A 155 -10.82 6.89 -10.67
C MET A 155 -11.53 6.07 -11.76
N GLU A 156 -12.22 6.72 -12.68
CA GLU A 156 -12.90 6.08 -13.82
C GLU A 156 -11.92 5.49 -14.84
N HIS A 157 -10.78 6.15 -15.04
CA HIS A 157 -9.75 5.77 -16.02
C HIS A 157 -8.54 5.05 -15.43
N LYS A 158 -8.61 4.64 -14.16
CA LYS A 158 -7.52 3.90 -13.51
C LYS A 158 -7.45 2.48 -14.05
N ILE A 159 -6.28 2.08 -14.57
CA ILE A 159 -6.03 0.71 -15.01
C ILE A 159 -5.70 -0.18 -13.79
N PRO A 160 -6.46 -1.26 -13.53
CA PRO A 160 -6.18 -2.16 -12.41
C PRO A 160 -4.86 -2.92 -12.65
N GLY A 161 -3.95 -2.85 -11.68
CA GLY A 161 -2.65 -3.54 -11.71
C GLY A 161 -1.49 -2.74 -12.34
N ALA A 162 -1.77 -1.58 -12.94
CA ALA A 162 -0.74 -0.67 -13.42
C ALA A 162 -0.12 0.14 -12.27
N ASN A 163 1.10 0.64 -12.49
CA ASN A 163 1.75 1.56 -11.56
C ASN A 163 0.89 2.83 -11.42
N VAL A 164 0.55 3.19 -10.19
CA VAL A 164 -0.33 4.34 -9.89
C VAL A 164 0.27 5.64 -10.43
N THR A 165 1.60 5.78 -10.36
CA THR A 165 2.31 6.98 -10.83
C THR A 165 2.22 7.12 -12.35
N GLU A 166 2.45 6.04 -13.10
CA GLU A 166 2.37 6.05 -14.57
C GLU A 166 0.93 6.29 -15.04
N THR A 167 -0.04 5.64 -14.37
CA THR A 167 -1.47 5.85 -14.65
C THR A 167 -1.87 7.30 -14.38
N ALA A 168 -1.38 7.91 -13.30
CA ALA A 168 -1.66 9.30 -12.94
C ALA A 168 -1.06 10.28 -13.96
N ILE A 169 0.14 10.02 -14.48
CA ILE A 169 0.75 10.85 -15.52
C ILE A 169 -0.10 10.80 -16.79
N ALA A 170 -0.41 9.59 -17.29
CA ALA A 170 -1.18 9.41 -18.52
C ALA A 170 -2.60 10.01 -18.43
N THR A 171 -3.29 9.78 -17.31
CA THR A 171 -4.63 10.36 -17.07
C THR A 171 -4.59 11.88 -16.90
N SER A 172 -3.51 12.44 -16.34
CA SER A 172 -3.36 13.90 -16.24
C SER A 172 -3.18 14.56 -17.62
N GLU A 173 -2.47 13.90 -18.53
CA GLU A 173 -2.30 14.35 -19.92
C GLU A 173 -3.62 14.26 -20.68
N ALA A 174 -4.32 13.13 -20.55
CA ALA A 174 -5.64 12.94 -21.14
C ALA A 174 -6.68 13.94 -20.60
N TRP A 175 -6.62 14.28 -19.31
CA TRP A 175 -7.48 15.32 -18.74
C TRP A 175 -7.19 16.70 -19.33
N LYS A 176 -5.92 17.05 -19.57
CA LYS A 176 -5.57 18.35 -20.17
C LYS A 176 -6.14 18.50 -21.58
N THR A 177 -6.07 17.44 -22.39
CA THR A 177 -6.57 17.42 -23.78
C THR A 177 -8.08 17.21 -23.89
N LEU A 178 -8.77 16.85 -22.80
CA LEU A 178 -10.21 16.65 -22.78
C LEU A 178 -10.98 17.94 -23.11
N PRO A 179 -12.07 17.88 -23.91
CA PRO A 179 -12.91 19.03 -24.20
C PRO A 179 -13.50 19.68 -22.95
N GLU A 180 -13.60 21.00 -22.95
CA GLU A 180 -14.11 21.76 -21.79
C GLU A 180 -15.54 21.36 -21.42
N SER A 181 -16.38 21.03 -22.39
CA SER A 181 -17.74 20.51 -22.14
C SER A 181 -17.75 19.26 -21.26
N LYS A 182 -16.81 18.33 -21.48
CA LYS A 182 -16.72 17.12 -20.63
C LYS A 182 -16.15 17.43 -19.26
N LYS A 183 -15.20 18.36 -19.15
CA LYS A 183 -14.70 18.83 -17.85
C LYS A 183 -15.80 19.51 -17.03
N GLN A 184 -16.67 20.28 -17.68
CA GLN A 184 -17.82 20.91 -17.04
C GLN A 184 -18.82 19.88 -16.49
N ASP A 185 -19.09 18.78 -17.20
CA ASP A 185 -19.93 17.70 -16.68
C ASP A 185 -19.39 17.13 -15.35
N TYR A 186 -18.06 16.90 -15.28
CA TYR A 186 -17.40 16.46 -14.05
C TYR A 186 -17.40 17.51 -12.95
N ALA A 187 -17.23 18.80 -13.30
CA ALA A 187 -17.29 19.90 -12.36
C ALA A 187 -18.70 20.03 -11.74
N LYS A 188 -19.76 19.97 -12.56
CA LYS A 188 -21.15 20.03 -12.11
C LYS A 188 -21.48 18.89 -11.16
N ARG A 189 -21.12 17.64 -11.50
CA ARG A 189 -21.29 16.49 -10.61
C ARG A 189 -20.57 16.67 -9.28
N TYR A 190 -19.34 17.20 -9.31
CA TYR A 190 -18.60 17.49 -8.09
C TYR A 190 -19.27 18.58 -7.25
N GLU A 191 -19.83 19.63 -7.85
CA GLU A 191 -20.55 20.69 -7.13
C GLU A 191 -21.83 20.18 -6.47
N GLU A 192 -22.62 19.35 -7.17
CA GLU A 192 -23.82 18.71 -6.64
C GLU A 192 -23.51 17.82 -5.43
N GLU A 193 -22.52 16.93 -5.56
CA GLU A 193 -22.09 16.08 -4.45
C GLU A 193 -21.43 16.87 -3.32
N LEU A 194 -20.72 17.96 -3.64
CA LEU A 194 -20.13 18.82 -2.61
C LEU A 194 -21.22 19.52 -1.81
N ALA A 195 -22.34 19.92 -2.44
CA ALA A 195 -23.49 20.49 -1.76
C ALA A 195 -24.16 19.46 -0.84
N GLN A 196 -24.38 18.23 -1.32
CA GLN A 196 -24.92 17.13 -0.50
C GLN A 196 -23.99 16.80 0.67
N TRP A 197 -22.70 16.64 0.41
CA TRP A 197 -21.70 16.37 1.43
C TRP A 197 -21.67 17.47 2.51
N LYS A 198 -21.83 18.75 2.13
CA LYS A 198 -21.92 19.86 3.10
C LYS A 198 -23.12 19.73 4.03
N ILE A 199 -24.23 19.17 3.57
CA ILE A 199 -25.41 18.92 4.39
C ILE A 199 -25.14 17.73 5.30
N GLU A 200 -24.70 16.60 4.74
CA GLU A 200 -24.38 15.38 5.51
C GLU A 200 -23.37 15.63 6.62
N ILE A 201 -22.35 16.45 6.35
CA ILE A 201 -21.32 16.75 7.33
C ILE A 201 -21.82 17.72 8.40
N ALA A 202 -22.77 18.60 8.09
CA ALA A 202 -23.44 19.45 9.07
C ALA A 202 -24.36 18.62 9.98
N ASP A 203 -25.09 17.65 9.41
CA ASP A 203 -25.91 16.69 10.14
C ASP A 203 -25.05 15.80 11.03
N TRP A 204 -23.92 15.30 10.52
CA TRP A 204 -22.95 14.54 11.30
C TRP A 204 -22.41 15.35 12.46
N VAL A 205 -22.02 16.61 12.24
CA VAL A 205 -21.57 17.51 13.31
C VAL A 205 -22.67 17.69 14.36
N SER A 206 -23.93 17.81 13.92
CA SER A 206 -25.10 18.00 14.79
C SER A 206 -25.46 16.74 15.58
N SER A 207 -25.20 15.55 15.03
CA SER A 207 -25.43 14.26 15.70
C SER A 207 -24.44 13.94 16.81
N LEU A 208 -23.28 14.61 16.83
CA LEU A 208 -22.23 14.37 17.82
C LEU A 208 -22.58 15.00 19.17
N ASN A 209 -22.35 14.25 20.24
CA ASN A 209 -22.42 14.82 21.59
C ASN A 209 -21.20 15.74 21.89
N ALA A 210 -21.29 16.58 22.91
CA ALA A 210 -20.22 17.54 23.25
C ALA A 210 -18.86 16.87 23.58
N SER A 211 -18.88 15.67 24.17
CA SER A 211 -17.66 14.90 24.48
C SER A 211 -17.00 14.33 23.22
N GLN A 212 -17.81 13.83 22.30
CA GLN A 212 -17.41 13.33 20.98
C GLN A 212 -16.89 14.45 20.09
N LEU A 213 -17.49 15.63 20.14
CA LEU A 213 -17.04 16.80 19.39
C LEU A 213 -15.69 17.31 19.89
N GLU A 214 -15.47 17.38 21.21
CA GLU A 214 -14.18 17.75 21.77
C GLU A 214 -13.12 16.65 21.51
N ALA A 215 -13.49 15.37 21.59
CA ALA A 215 -12.61 14.27 21.19
C ALA A 215 -12.25 14.34 19.70
N ALA A 216 -13.19 14.68 18.82
CA ALA A 216 -12.94 14.89 17.39
C ALA A 216 -11.97 16.06 17.15
N ARG A 217 -12.04 17.12 17.95
CA ARG A 217 -11.11 18.27 17.91
C ARG A 217 -9.74 17.97 18.52
N ALA A 218 -9.70 17.14 19.56
CA ALA A 218 -8.48 16.78 20.29
C ALA A 218 -7.58 15.82 19.49
N ASN A 219 -8.16 15.01 18.60
CA ASN A 219 -7.43 14.17 17.66
C ASN A 219 -6.68 15.03 16.63
N ARG A 220 -5.48 15.49 17.02
CA ARG A 220 -4.54 16.30 16.22
C ARG A 220 -3.56 15.47 15.40
N GLU A 221 -3.69 14.16 15.41
CA GLU A 221 -2.79 13.25 14.71
C GLU A 221 -2.65 13.65 13.22
N PRO A 222 -1.42 13.89 12.71
CA PRO A 222 -1.20 14.26 11.32
C PRO A 222 -1.78 13.18 10.37
N GLY A 223 -2.59 13.60 9.40
CA GLY A 223 -3.18 12.68 8.41
C GLY A 223 -4.51 12.03 8.82
N THR A 224 -4.95 12.22 10.06
CA THR A 224 -6.26 11.75 10.57
C THR A 224 -7.16 12.90 11.01
N ARG A 225 -6.65 14.14 10.91
CA ARG A 225 -7.43 15.38 11.01
C ARG A 225 -8.46 15.40 9.88
N ASP A 226 -9.70 15.11 10.21
CA ASP A 226 -10.84 15.21 9.30
C ASP A 226 -11.15 16.70 9.06
N THR A 227 -10.30 17.34 8.24
CA THR A 227 -10.32 18.78 7.98
C THR A 227 -11.68 19.25 7.47
N ALA A 228 -12.35 18.40 6.73
CA ALA A 228 -13.59 18.68 6.05
C ALA A 228 -14.77 18.85 7.05
N ALA A 229 -14.80 18.04 8.12
CA ALA A 229 -15.77 18.17 9.20
C ALA A 229 -15.48 19.37 10.11
N LEU A 230 -14.20 19.54 10.46
CA LEU A 230 -13.75 20.61 11.34
C LEU A 230 -13.84 22.01 10.70
N ASP A 231 -13.85 22.12 9.37
CA ASP A 231 -13.95 23.41 8.67
C ASP A 231 -15.36 24.02 8.73
N GLN A 232 -16.39 23.19 8.88
CA GLN A 232 -17.78 23.64 9.04
C GLN A 232 -18.10 24.12 10.45
N LEU A 233 -17.38 23.61 11.45
CA LEU A 233 -17.49 24.11 12.80
C LEU A 233 -16.95 25.53 12.90
N PRO A 234 -17.53 26.40 13.75
CA PRO A 234 -16.93 27.68 14.07
C PRO A 234 -15.46 27.48 14.43
N LYS A 235 -14.57 28.19 13.74
CA LYS A 235 -13.13 28.13 14.00
C LYS A 235 -12.81 28.92 15.26
N ARG A 236 -11.91 28.40 16.09
CA ARG A 236 -11.41 29.14 17.26
C ARG A 236 -10.81 30.48 16.78
N PRO A 237 -11.05 31.57 17.51
CA PRO A 237 -10.48 32.87 17.18
C PRO A 237 -8.96 32.77 17.17
N ALA A 238 -8.33 33.42 16.21
CA ALA A 238 -6.88 33.46 16.11
C ALA A 238 -6.32 34.29 17.29
N ASN A 239 -5.24 33.82 17.93
CA ASN A 239 -4.53 34.56 18.99
C ASN A 239 -4.23 36.01 18.54
N PRO A 240 -4.20 37.01 19.43
CA PRO A 240 -3.77 38.38 19.12
C PRO A 240 -2.56 38.48 18.17
N TYR A 241 -1.50 37.70 18.38
CA TYR A 241 -0.35 37.65 17.48
C TYR A 241 -0.70 37.15 16.07
N ALA A 242 -1.59 36.16 15.95
CA ALA A 242 -2.02 35.63 14.66
C ALA A 242 -2.94 36.61 13.91
N LEU A 243 -3.70 37.45 14.61
CA LEU A 243 -4.44 38.57 14.01
C LEU A 243 -3.47 39.62 13.48
N PHE A 244 -2.48 40.01 14.29
CA PHE A 244 -1.40 40.89 13.84
C PHE A 244 -0.64 40.30 12.65
N PHE A 245 -0.30 39.01 12.69
CA PHE A 245 0.39 38.33 11.60
C PHE A 245 -0.38 38.44 10.28
N LYS A 246 -1.71 38.26 10.31
CA LYS A 246 -2.56 38.42 9.13
C LYS A 246 -2.56 39.85 8.62
N ASP A 247 -2.73 40.83 9.50
CA ASP A 247 -2.77 42.25 9.14
C ASP A 247 -1.41 42.74 8.63
N PHE A 248 -0.32 42.37 9.30
CA PHE A 248 1.05 42.68 8.91
C PHE A 248 1.43 42.07 7.57
N SER A 249 1.02 40.82 7.33
CA SER A 249 1.33 40.13 6.08
C SER A 249 0.56 40.65 4.87
N ARG A 250 -0.55 41.37 5.07
CA ARG A 250 -1.32 42.00 3.98
C ARG A 250 -0.64 43.27 3.46
N ARG A 251 0.34 43.82 4.18
CA ARG A 251 1.04 45.04 3.80
C ARG A 251 2.00 44.76 2.63
N PRO A 252 1.88 45.46 1.49
CA PRO A 252 2.72 45.20 0.31
C PRO A 252 4.21 45.49 0.57
N GLU A 253 4.52 46.47 1.41
CA GLU A 253 5.90 46.81 1.77
C GLU A 253 6.63 45.68 2.51
N ILE A 254 5.89 44.90 3.30
CA ILE A 254 6.44 43.74 3.98
C ILE A 254 6.73 42.63 2.99
N ALA A 255 5.84 42.39 2.02
CA ALA A 255 6.06 41.42 0.97
C ALA A 255 7.32 41.75 0.16
N LYS A 256 7.48 43.02 -0.28
CA LYS A 256 8.69 43.49 -0.99
C LYS A 256 9.96 43.29 -0.17
N ARG A 257 9.94 43.69 1.11
CA ARG A 257 11.09 43.52 2.02
C ARG A 257 11.47 42.05 2.21
N ILE A 258 10.48 41.15 2.34
CA ILE A 258 10.71 39.69 2.41
C ILE A 258 11.35 39.19 1.10
N ASP A 259 10.86 39.65 -0.04
CA ASP A 259 11.37 39.29 -1.37
C ASP A 259 12.83 39.68 -1.53
N GLU A 260 13.19 40.91 -1.18
CA GLU A 260 14.56 41.42 -1.24
C GLU A 260 15.51 40.66 -0.31
N MET A 261 15.08 40.40 0.93
CA MET A 261 15.90 39.63 1.87
C MET A 261 16.03 38.16 1.46
N ALA A 262 14.99 37.58 0.87
CA ALA A 262 15.05 36.21 0.37
C ALA A 262 15.95 36.08 -0.86
N LYS A 263 15.98 37.08 -1.76
CA LYS A 263 16.93 37.12 -2.88
C LYS A 263 18.38 37.18 -2.38
N LYS A 264 18.69 38.11 -1.48
CA LYS A 264 20.02 38.24 -0.86
C LYS A 264 20.47 36.98 -0.11
N GLN A 265 19.54 36.26 0.52
CA GLN A 265 19.85 35.02 1.24
C GLN A 265 19.93 33.81 0.30
N ALA A 266 19.15 33.77 -0.77
CA ALA A 266 19.24 32.73 -1.80
C ALA A 266 20.57 32.80 -2.55
N GLU A 267 21.05 34.02 -2.86
CA GLU A 267 22.38 34.25 -3.44
C GLU A 267 23.52 33.71 -2.56
N LYS A 268 23.34 33.73 -1.23
CA LYS A 268 24.33 33.21 -0.27
C LYS A 268 24.23 31.70 -0.03
N ASP A 269 23.00 31.19 0.11
CA ASP A 269 22.76 29.80 0.56
C ASP A 269 22.54 28.82 -0.61
N GLY A 270 22.39 29.30 -1.85
CA GLY A 270 22.07 28.47 -3.03
C GLY A 270 20.70 27.77 -2.96
N ARG A 271 19.84 28.14 -2.00
CA ARG A 271 18.49 27.57 -1.81
C ARG A 271 17.44 28.35 -2.59
N LEU A 272 16.33 27.69 -2.93
CA LEU A 272 15.19 28.32 -3.60
C LEU A 272 14.64 29.48 -2.76
N VAL A 273 14.53 30.67 -3.37
CA VAL A 273 13.97 31.90 -2.76
C VAL A 273 12.65 31.60 -2.04
N GLN A 274 11.76 30.81 -2.65
CA GLN A 274 10.46 30.46 -2.08
C GLN A 274 10.56 29.68 -0.75
N GLN A 275 11.53 28.78 -0.62
CA GLN A 275 11.74 28.02 0.62
C GLN A 275 12.28 28.92 1.74
N ILE A 276 13.10 29.92 1.39
CA ILE A 276 13.62 30.90 2.34
C ILE A 276 12.52 31.88 2.76
N MET A 277 11.72 32.37 1.82
CA MET A 277 10.63 33.33 2.05
C MET A 277 9.63 32.86 3.11
N ALA A 278 9.21 31.59 3.05
CA ALA A 278 8.24 31.03 3.97
C ALA A 278 8.68 31.14 5.44
N GLY A 279 9.96 30.89 5.73
CA GLY A 279 10.54 31.03 7.07
C GLY A 279 10.81 32.49 7.47
N MET A 280 11.18 33.34 6.52
CA MET A 280 11.48 34.77 6.77
C MET A 280 10.25 35.56 7.21
N ARG A 281 9.09 35.28 6.60
CA ARG A 281 7.84 35.95 6.94
C ARG A 281 7.50 35.80 8.43
N GLY A 282 7.63 34.60 8.97
CA GLY A 282 7.37 34.30 10.38
C GLY A 282 8.37 34.95 11.35
N ARG A 283 9.65 35.06 10.97
CA ARG A 283 10.68 35.70 11.80
C ARG A 283 10.47 37.20 11.91
N LEU A 284 10.26 37.88 10.79
CA LEU A 284 10.04 39.33 10.75
C LEU A 284 8.78 39.74 11.51
N THR A 285 7.67 39.01 11.31
CA THR A 285 6.44 39.28 12.05
C THR A 285 6.65 39.11 13.55
N ALA A 286 7.43 38.12 13.99
CA ALA A 286 7.71 37.92 15.40
C ALA A 286 8.58 39.04 15.99
N GLU A 287 9.58 39.52 15.23
CA GLU A 287 10.42 40.65 15.63
C GLU A 287 9.61 41.94 15.76
N GLU A 288 8.78 42.26 14.77
CA GLU A 288 7.92 43.45 14.82
C GLU A 288 6.87 43.35 15.93
N TRP A 289 6.31 42.17 16.18
CA TRP A 289 5.43 41.94 17.34
C TRP A 289 6.12 42.21 18.69
N ARG A 290 7.41 41.89 18.82
CA ARG A 290 8.17 42.19 20.05
C ARG A 290 8.41 43.70 20.22
N LYS A 291 8.61 44.44 19.13
CA LYS A 291 8.84 45.90 19.13
C LYS A 291 7.58 46.71 19.38
N LEU A 292 6.40 46.18 19.03
CA LEU A 292 5.12 46.84 19.25
C LEU A 292 4.90 47.16 20.73
N SER A 293 4.42 48.37 20.98
CA SER A 293 4.04 48.83 22.31
C SER A 293 2.80 48.10 22.82
N GLU A 294 2.60 48.10 24.15
CA GLU A 294 1.43 47.45 24.75
C GLU A 294 0.11 48.06 24.29
N LYS A 295 0.12 49.37 23.95
CA LYS A 295 -1.04 50.06 23.38
C LYS A 295 -1.42 49.52 22.00
N GLU A 296 -0.43 49.29 21.14
CA GLU A 296 -0.66 48.76 19.79
C GLU A 296 -1.03 47.26 19.83
N LYS A 297 -0.45 46.49 20.75
CA LYS A 297 -0.87 45.11 21.03
C LYS A 297 -2.29 45.06 21.57
N GLY A 298 -2.68 46.02 22.41
CA GLY A 298 -4.01 46.17 22.98
C GLY A 298 -5.12 46.20 21.93
N VAL A 299 -4.87 46.79 20.75
CA VAL A 299 -5.83 46.76 19.62
C VAL A 299 -6.10 45.33 19.16
N TYR A 300 -5.09 44.48 19.09
CA TYR A 300 -5.25 43.07 18.71
C TYR A 300 -5.83 42.22 19.83
N VAL A 301 -5.55 42.57 21.09
CA VAL A 301 -6.17 41.93 22.26
C VAL A 301 -7.68 42.20 22.28
N ALA A 302 -8.11 43.46 22.10
CA ALA A 302 -9.52 43.81 22.02
C ALA A 302 -10.24 43.09 20.88
N LYS A 303 -9.66 43.10 19.66
CA LYS A 303 -10.18 42.32 18.52
C LYS A 303 -10.30 40.83 18.84
N TYR A 304 -9.32 40.26 19.54
CA TYR A 304 -9.38 38.87 19.96
C TYR A 304 -10.49 38.60 20.97
N GLU A 305 -10.71 39.49 21.94
CA GLU A 305 -11.79 39.34 22.92
C GLU A 305 -13.18 39.41 22.28
N GLU A 306 -13.39 40.31 21.32
CA GLU A 306 -14.61 40.37 20.52
C GLU A 306 -14.82 39.08 19.73
N LEU A 307 -13.78 38.60 19.04
CA LEU A 307 -13.83 37.33 18.31
C LEU A 307 -14.02 36.13 19.24
N LYS A 308 -13.53 36.20 20.47
CA LYS A 308 -13.73 35.17 21.50
C LYS A 308 -15.18 35.17 22.00
N LYS A 309 -15.77 36.33 22.24
CA LYS A 309 -17.18 36.47 22.63
C LYS A 309 -18.11 35.99 21.52
N SER A 310 -17.87 36.41 20.27
CA SER A 310 -18.66 35.95 19.12
C SER A 310 -18.51 34.45 18.90
N TYR A 311 -17.30 33.91 19.03
CA TYR A 311 -17.07 32.46 18.99
C TYR A 311 -17.81 31.73 20.11
N GLN A 312 -17.75 32.19 21.36
CA GLN A 312 -18.45 31.57 22.49
C GLN A 312 -19.97 31.61 22.31
N THR A 313 -20.50 32.70 21.76
CA THR A 313 -21.94 32.83 21.46
C THR A 313 -22.35 31.84 20.36
N ASN A 314 -21.65 31.86 19.22
CA ASN A 314 -21.96 31.00 18.08
C ASN A 314 -21.75 29.52 18.40
N TYR A 315 -20.66 29.19 19.11
CA TYR A 315 -20.35 27.82 19.51
C TYR A 315 -21.27 27.34 20.64
N GLY A 316 -21.63 28.22 21.57
CA GLY A 316 -22.59 27.92 22.64
C GLY A 316 -23.99 27.64 22.08
N ALA A 317 -24.45 28.46 21.12
CA ALA A 317 -25.72 28.23 20.41
C ALA A 317 -25.71 26.89 19.66
N LEU A 318 -24.61 26.56 18.97
CA LEU A 318 -24.45 25.27 18.30
C LEU A 318 -24.53 24.10 19.28
N ILE A 319 -23.84 24.18 20.43
CA ILE A 319 -23.91 23.13 21.46
C ILE A 319 -25.32 23.01 22.04
N ALA A 320 -26.01 24.12 22.28
CA ALA A 320 -27.37 24.10 22.80
C ALA A 320 -28.33 23.40 21.83
N GLN A 321 -28.30 23.78 20.54
CA GLN A 321 -29.08 23.11 19.49
C GLN A 321 -28.79 21.60 19.42
N GLN A 322 -27.52 21.21 19.53
CA GLN A 322 -27.13 19.79 19.53
C GLN A 322 -27.66 19.03 20.75
N LYS A 323 -27.66 19.66 21.94
CA LYS A 323 -28.22 19.05 23.16
C LYS A 323 -29.74 18.90 23.07
N ASP A 324 -30.44 19.90 22.54
CA ASP A 324 -31.89 19.88 22.38
C ASP A 324 -32.31 18.82 21.35
N ALA A 325 -31.60 18.71 20.23
CA ALA A 325 -31.80 17.65 19.24
C ALA A 325 -31.59 16.25 19.83
N HIS A 326 -30.51 16.06 20.62
CA HIS A 326 -30.28 14.80 21.31
C HIS A 326 -31.39 14.48 22.32
N ARG A 327 -31.83 15.45 23.14
CA ARG A 327 -32.94 15.25 24.08
C ARG A 327 -34.22 14.83 23.35
N ALA A 328 -34.57 15.50 22.25
CA ALA A 328 -35.75 15.17 21.45
C ALA A 328 -35.67 13.76 20.84
N SER A 329 -34.49 13.30 20.42
CA SER A 329 -34.30 11.94 19.90
C SER A 329 -34.46 10.84 20.96
N VAL A 330 -34.06 11.13 22.21
CA VAL A 330 -34.17 10.19 23.35
C VAL A 330 -35.61 10.08 23.85
N GLU A 331 -36.40 11.15 23.77
CA GLU A 331 -37.81 11.15 24.18
C GLU A 331 -38.74 10.47 23.15
N LEU A 332 -38.27 10.24 21.92
CA LEU A 332 -39.02 9.58 20.84
C LEU A 332 -38.80 8.05 20.76
N HIS A 333 -37.94 7.47 21.61
CA HIS A 333 -37.66 6.02 21.69
C HIS A 333 -38.05 5.46 23.06
#